data_AF-A0AAU2P432-F1
#
_entry.id   AF-A0AAU2P432-F1
#
_cell.length_a   1.000
_cell.length_b   1.000
_cell.length_c   1.000
_cell.angle_alpha   90.00
_cell.angle_beta   90.00
_cell.angle_gamma   90.00
#
_symmetry.space_group_name_H-M   'P 1'
#
loop_
_entity.id
_entity.type
_entity.pdbx_description
1 polymer ?
#
loop_
_entity_poly.entity_id
_entity_poly.type
_entity_poly.pdbx_seq_one_letter_code
_entity_poly.pdbx_strand_id
1 'polypeptide(L)'
;MNAGLKVTVALSLYESDLPDGAKVVGNIYSAEGGAAHRNVLFPCGTSAPPTRYEVGPGHYTVSATLPSGVVLSKDAEVRQGADTHVTLRAAPSPYESHSWQYLMGNIESYGPYHDGEAIPVPRSQGARSGVWEWDSIVEPGHSAWVGDPKVKSWQFASMLKLTEEPPTRSAVFEIAHSAPHSIASLHLGDAAARLYRFGAQGPVDEDGEPTFGGGPMGPRQFLLVSLAGSEYVVTLPAPWGSAQIEVMVNERQSPTGSAVSVTVRDSRVGPALGYMARGAFDSAATLVRDAETMLYGKGRMPNPLAAVAGAYVLVGSELTERPHRWDPWLARLRHEFDWMSDGSLLWAMRHLRRAHTEVERQAARDALIEAFDRGVPVFTLGLSRLIHGLSEFPEDPACVDRLEQARRLSWRVDMREPFVVVALHGKPQ
;
A
#
# COMPACT_ATOMS: atom_id res chain seq x y z
N MET A 1 21.61 -38.96 -2.40
CA MET A 1 20.17 -38.83 -2.63
C MET A 1 19.74 -37.49 -2.06
N ASN A 2 19.19 -36.60 -2.89
CA ASN A 2 18.76 -35.28 -2.45
C ASN A 2 17.45 -35.42 -1.66
N ALA A 3 17.33 -34.69 -0.55
CA ALA A 3 16.10 -34.56 0.21
C ALA A 3 15.53 -33.15 0.02
N GLY A 4 14.22 -32.99 0.15
CA GLY A 4 13.56 -31.71 -0.10
C GLY A 4 12.54 -31.32 0.95
N LEU A 5 12.40 -30.02 1.18
CA LEU A 5 11.26 -29.44 1.90
C LEU A 5 10.30 -28.81 0.90
N LYS A 6 9.05 -29.26 0.88
CA LYS A 6 7.97 -28.65 0.11
C LYS A 6 7.17 -27.75 1.03
N VAL A 7 7.29 -26.44 0.86
CA VAL A 7 6.71 -25.45 1.75
C VAL A 7 5.55 -24.71 1.08
N THR A 8 4.46 -24.51 1.82
CA THR A 8 3.33 -23.65 1.45
C THR A 8 2.73 -22.97 2.69
N VAL A 9 2.06 -21.85 2.48
CA VAL A 9 1.26 -21.15 3.48
C VAL A 9 -0.21 -21.31 3.14
N ALA A 10 -0.94 -22.04 3.99
CA ALA A 10 -2.38 -22.19 3.87
C ALA A 10 -3.07 -20.96 4.48
N LEU A 11 -3.70 -20.18 3.62
CA LEU A 11 -4.58 -19.07 3.95
C LEU A 11 -5.79 -19.15 3.01
N SER A 12 -7.00 -19.09 3.55
CA SER A 12 -8.23 -19.02 2.77
C SER A 12 -8.29 -17.70 2.04
N LEU A 13 -7.77 -17.66 0.82
CA LEU A 13 -7.88 -16.54 -0.09
C LEU A 13 -9.02 -16.83 -1.07
N TYR A 14 -9.98 -15.93 -1.20
CA TYR A 14 -11.00 -16.00 -2.24
C TYR A 14 -10.40 -15.43 -3.54
N GLU A 15 -10.07 -16.31 -4.48
CA GLU A 15 -9.14 -16.02 -5.59
C GLU A 15 -9.66 -16.50 -6.95
N SER A 16 -10.73 -15.90 -7.47
CA SER A 16 -10.98 -16.02 -8.91
C SER A 16 -9.93 -15.27 -9.74
N ASP A 17 -9.34 -14.21 -9.17
CA ASP A 17 -8.44 -13.27 -9.85
C ASP A 17 -6.95 -13.46 -9.53
N LEU A 18 -6.60 -14.33 -8.58
CA LEU A 18 -5.22 -14.66 -8.21
C LEU A 18 -4.95 -16.17 -8.31
N PRO A 19 -4.97 -16.76 -9.52
CA PRO A 19 -4.89 -18.21 -9.71
C PRO A 19 -3.60 -18.85 -9.15
N ASP A 20 -2.52 -18.06 -9.05
CA ASP A 20 -1.22 -18.51 -8.52
C ASP A 20 -1.05 -18.27 -6.99
N GLY A 21 -2.11 -17.74 -6.35
CA GLY A 21 -2.11 -17.26 -4.97
C GLY A 21 -1.22 -16.03 -4.76
N ALA A 22 -1.01 -15.67 -3.49
CA ALA A 22 -0.02 -14.68 -3.07
C ALA A 22 1.36 -15.32 -2.87
N LYS A 23 2.40 -14.49 -2.76
CA LYS A 23 3.72 -14.89 -2.25
C LYS A 23 4.02 -14.17 -0.95
N VAL A 24 4.63 -14.89 0.00
CA VAL A 24 5.11 -14.33 1.28
C VAL A 24 6.56 -14.71 1.52
N VAL A 25 7.23 -13.97 2.40
CA VAL A 25 8.66 -14.20 2.67
C VAL A 25 8.80 -15.11 3.89
N GLY A 26 9.67 -16.10 3.76
CA GLY A 26 9.97 -17.02 4.84
C GLY A 26 11.43 -17.43 4.89
N ASN A 27 11.72 -18.21 5.93
CA ASN A 27 13.03 -18.71 6.25
C ASN A 27 12.94 -20.19 6.64
N ILE A 28 13.98 -20.95 6.29
CA ILE A 28 14.19 -22.35 6.66
C ILE A 28 15.51 -22.39 7.42
N TYR A 29 15.44 -22.67 8.72
CA TYR A 29 16.61 -22.77 9.60
C TYR A 29 16.88 -24.22 9.95
N SER A 30 18.12 -24.67 9.86
CA SER A 30 18.54 -25.99 10.36
C SER A 30 18.87 -25.90 11.84
N ALA A 31 18.37 -26.83 12.65
CA ALA A 31 18.73 -26.96 14.06
C ALA A 31 20.15 -27.54 14.26
N GLU A 32 20.67 -28.26 13.27
CA GLU A 32 21.90 -29.05 13.35
C GLU A 32 23.04 -28.46 12.49
N GLY A 33 22.91 -27.20 12.06
CA GLY A 33 23.94 -26.52 11.25
C GLY A 33 23.96 -26.92 9.77
N GLY A 34 22.90 -27.56 9.26
CA GLY A 34 22.71 -27.83 7.84
C GLY A 34 22.39 -26.58 7.01
N ALA A 35 22.18 -26.76 5.70
CA ALA A 35 21.85 -25.67 4.78
C ALA A 35 20.60 -24.91 5.24
N ALA A 36 20.70 -23.59 5.34
CA ALA A 36 19.60 -22.70 5.67
C ALA A 36 19.20 -21.87 4.45
N HIS A 37 17.90 -21.65 4.28
CA HIS A 37 17.36 -20.78 3.23
C HIS A 37 16.74 -19.55 3.87
N ARG A 38 17.35 -18.37 3.66
CA ARG A 38 16.86 -17.11 4.23
C ARG A 38 16.22 -16.26 3.15
N ASN A 39 15.16 -15.55 3.51
CA ASN A 39 14.43 -14.65 2.61
C ASN A 39 14.06 -15.35 1.30
N VAL A 40 13.33 -16.46 1.41
CA VAL A 40 12.78 -17.22 0.28
C VAL A 40 11.27 -17.01 0.17
N LEU A 41 10.72 -17.22 -1.02
CA LEU A 41 9.31 -16.98 -1.31
C LEU A 41 8.47 -18.23 -1.12
N PHE A 42 7.55 -18.22 -0.16
CA PHE A 42 6.57 -19.27 -0.01
C PHE A 42 5.29 -18.93 -0.78
N PRO A 43 4.71 -19.89 -1.50
CA PRO A 43 3.37 -19.77 -2.05
C PRO A 43 2.35 -19.68 -0.91
N CYS A 44 1.37 -18.79 -1.04
CA CYS A 44 0.34 -18.54 -0.05
C CYS A 44 -1.03 -18.60 -0.71
N GLY A 45 -1.92 -19.44 -0.19
CA GLY A 45 -3.26 -19.67 -0.73
C GLY A 45 -3.72 -21.10 -0.49
N THR A 46 -5.01 -21.37 -0.70
CA THR A 46 -5.59 -22.71 -0.56
C THR A 46 -5.20 -23.65 -1.69
N SER A 47 -5.03 -23.11 -2.90
CA SER A 47 -4.71 -23.86 -4.11
C SER A 47 -3.25 -23.70 -4.57
N ALA A 48 -2.45 -22.91 -3.86
CA ALA A 48 -1.10 -22.57 -4.30
C ALA A 48 -0.15 -23.79 -4.19
N PRO A 49 0.51 -24.21 -5.28
CA PRO A 49 1.36 -25.40 -5.28
C PRO A 49 2.60 -25.18 -4.39
N PRO A 50 2.97 -26.14 -3.51
CA PRO A 50 4.13 -26.01 -2.65
C PRO A 50 5.44 -25.82 -3.42
N THR A 51 6.31 -24.94 -2.94
CA THR A 51 7.65 -24.75 -3.51
C THR A 51 8.66 -25.67 -2.82
N ARG A 52 9.49 -26.35 -3.62
CA ARG A 52 10.50 -27.30 -3.14
C ARG A 52 11.85 -26.62 -2.92
N TYR A 53 12.45 -26.84 -1.75
CA TYR A 53 13.79 -26.39 -1.38
C TYR A 53 14.69 -27.59 -1.10
N GLU A 54 15.86 -27.63 -1.71
CA GLU A 54 16.86 -28.67 -1.47
C GLU A 54 17.50 -28.48 -0.09
N VAL A 55 17.48 -29.52 0.73
CA VAL A 55 18.06 -29.52 2.08
C VAL A 55 18.65 -30.89 2.41
N GLY A 56 19.53 -30.94 3.41
CA GLY A 56 20.02 -32.21 3.95
C GLY A 56 18.96 -32.90 4.80
N PRO A 57 19.14 -34.19 5.14
CA PRO A 57 18.41 -34.81 6.23
C PRO A 57 18.69 -34.08 7.55
N GLY A 58 17.70 -33.97 8.44
CA GLY A 58 17.85 -33.33 9.75
C GLY A 58 16.60 -32.58 10.22
N HIS A 59 16.73 -31.86 11.34
CA HIS A 59 15.66 -31.05 11.91
C HIS A 59 15.72 -29.59 11.44
N TYR A 60 14.56 -29.05 11.08
CA TYR A 60 14.39 -27.70 10.54
C TYR A 60 13.24 -26.96 11.20
N THR A 61 13.41 -25.65 11.40
CA THR A 61 12.32 -24.72 11.71
C THR A 61 12.02 -23.89 10.47
N VAL A 62 10.79 -24.02 9.96
CA VAL A 62 10.27 -23.24 8.84
C VAL A 62 9.44 -22.09 9.40
N SER A 63 9.70 -20.87 8.96
CA SER A 63 8.97 -19.68 9.40
C SER A 63 8.58 -18.77 8.24
N ALA A 64 7.45 -18.10 8.32
CA ALA A 64 7.01 -17.09 7.36
C ALA A 64 6.48 -15.88 8.11
N THR A 65 6.87 -14.69 7.68
CA THR A 65 6.25 -13.45 8.13
C THR A 65 5.24 -13.05 7.07
N LEU A 66 3.99 -12.81 7.43
CA LEU A 66 2.97 -12.31 6.50
C LEU A 66 3.12 -10.78 6.32
N PRO A 67 2.54 -10.19 5.25
CA PRO A 67 2.46 -8.74 5.12
C PRO A 67 1.75 -8.08 6.32
N SER A 68 0.81 -8.80 6.93
CA SER A 68 0.17 -8.45 8.20
C SER A 68 1.10 -8.47 9.43
N GLY A 69 2.39 -8.76 9.27
CA GLY A 69 3.38 -8.87 10.34
C GLY A 69 3.25 -10.11 11.22
N VAL A 70 2.18 -10.90 11.04
CA VAL A 70 2.00 -12.18 11.72
C VAL A 70 3.12 -13.13 11.32
N VAL A 71 3.75 -13.76 12.31
CA VAL A 71 4.79 -14.76 12.09
C VAL A 71 4.20 -16.15 12.28
N LEU A 72 4.30 -16.98 11.27
CA LEU A 72 3.95 -18.40 11.28
C LEU A 72 5.22 -19.22 11.42
N SER A 73 5.20 -20.29 12.21
CA SER A 73 6.35 -21.20 12.32
C SER A 73 5.92 -22.65 12.52
N LYS A 74 6.73 -23.59 12.02
CA LYS A 74 6.53 -25.02 12.18
C LYS A 74 7.86 -25.77 12.07
N ASP A 75 8.07 -26.73 12.96
CA ASP A 75 9.21 -27.64 12.89
C ASP A 75 8.93 -28.81 11.93
N ALA A 76 9.99 -29.29 11.29
CA ALA A 76 9.96 -30.38 10.33
C ALA A 76 11.23 -31.25 10.44
N GLU A 77 11.05 -32.55 10.28
CA GLU A 77 12.15 -33.52 10.19
C GLU A 77 12.24 -34.01 8.74
N VAL A 78 13.39 -33.79 8.12
CA VAL A 78 13.65 -34.21 6.74
C VAL A 78 14.41 -35.52 6.73
N ARG A 79 13.84 -36.51 6.06
CA ARG A 79 14.46 -37.85 5.90
C ARG A 79 15.26 -37.94 4.61
N GLN A 80 16.29 -38.78 4.63
CA GLN A 80 17.14 -39.01 3.46
C GLN A 80 16.33 -39.55 2.27
N GLY A 81 16.49 -38.92 1.11
CA GLY A 81 15.86 -39.35 -0.15
C GLY A 81 14.34 -39.14 -0.22
N ALA A 82 13.74 -38.38 0.69
CA ALA A 82 12.30 -38.11 0.70
C ALA A 82 12.03 -36.59 0.73
N ASP A 83 10.90 -36.20 0.13
CA ASP A 83 10.36 -34.85 0.27
C ASP A 83 9.46 -34.78 1.51
N THR A 84 9.69 -33.78 2.36
CA THR A 84 8.86 -33.50 3.53
C THR A 84 7.97 -32.29 3.26
N HIS A 85 6.67 -32.44 3.45
CA HIS A 85 5.69 -31.38 3.23
C HIS A 85 5.48 -30.55 4.51
N VAL A 86 5.64 -29.24 4.39
CA VAL A 86 5.41 -28.28 5.48
C VAL A 86 4.37 -27.27 5.05
N THR A 87 3.22 -27.33 5.71
CA THR A 87 2.16 -26.32 5.57
C THR A 87 2.14 -25.45 6.82
N LEU A 88 2.44 -24.16 6.64
CA LEU A 88 2.20 -23.14 7.65
C LEU A 88 0.74 -22.71 7.54
N ARG A 89 -0.01 -22.75 8.64
CA ARG A 89 -1.44 -22.42 8.64
C ARG A 89 -1.64 -21.06 9.30
N ALA A 90 -2.17 -20.10 8.54
CA ALA A 90 -2.67 -18.86 9.11
C ALA A 90 -4.07 -19.09 9.70
N ALA A 91 -4.48 -18.25 10.66
CA ALA A 91 -5.87 -18.19 11.07
C ALA A 91 -6.75 -17.79 9.87
N PRO A 92 -7.94 -18.37 9.71
CA PRO A 92 -8.82 -18.02 8.60
C PRO A 92 -9.24 -16.56 8.69
N SER A 93 -9.47 -15.93 7.53
CA SER A 93 -10.13 -14.62 7.50
C SER A 93 -11.53 -14.75 8.11
N PRO A 94 -11.97 -13.79 8.95
CA PRO A 94 -13.35 -13.79 9.47
C PRO A 94 -14.39 -13.66 8.35
N TYR A 95 -14.00 -13.04 7.23
CA TYR A 95 -14.84 -12.86 6.05
C TYR A 95 -14.09 -13.32 4.80
N GLU A 96 -14.65 -14.28 4.06
CA GLU A 96 -14.03 -14.84 2.86
C GLU A 96 -13.73 -13.76 1.81
N SER A 97 -14.68 -12.85 1.60
CA SER A 97 -14.56 -11.71 0.68
C SER A 97 -13.41 -10.74 1.00
N HIS A 98 -12.95 -10.72 2.25
CA HIS A 98 -11.90 -9.79 2.72
C HIS A 98 -10.57 -10.48 3.01
N SER A 99 -10.41 -11.73 2.57
CA SER A 99 -9.20 -12.51 2.82
C SER A 99 -7.91 -11.79 2.41
N TRP A 100 -7.97 -10.96 1.36
CA TRP A 100 -6.84 -10.17 0.89
C TRP A 100 -6.49 -9.03 1.86
N GLN A 101 -7.49 -8.26 2.30
CA GLN A 101 -7.32 -7.24 3.34
C GLN A 101 -6.81 -7.84 4.66
N TYR A 102 -7.27 -9.05 4.99
CA TYR A 102 -6.79 -9.81 6.14
C TYR A 102 -5.33 -10.24 6.00
N LEU A 103 -4.90 -10.72 4.82
CA LEU A 103 -3.48 -11.02 4.53
C LEU A 103 -2.58 -9.78 4.71
N MET A 104 -3.08 -8.60 4.32
CA MET A 104 -2.38 -7.32 4.50
C MET A 104 -2.40 -6.81 5.96
N GLY A 105 -3.25 -7.41 6.80
CA GLY A 105 -3.38 -7.07 8.22
C GLY A 105 -4.27 -5.86 8.48
N ASN A 106 -5.16 -5.54 7.55
CA ASN A 106 -6.14 -4.47 7.71
C ASN A 106 -7.38 -4.93 8.47
N ILE A 107 -7.57 -6.25 8.56
CA ILE A 107 -8.60 -6.90 9.38
C ILE A 107 -7.92 -7.66 10.50
N GLU A 108 -8.46 -7.50 11.70
CA GLU A 108 -7.97 -8.18 12.90
C GLU A 108 -8.26 -9.68 12.83
N SER A 109 -7.47 -10.46 13.57
CA SER A 109 -7.65 -11.92 13.67
C SER A 109 -8.42 -12.35 14.91
N TYR A 110 -8.68 -11.42 15.84
CA TYR A 110 -9.13 -11.76 17.19
C TYR A 110 -10.66 -11.71 17.29
N GLY A 111 -11.26 -12.86 17.63
CA GLY A 111 -12.71 -13.07 17.73
C GLY A 111 -13.53 -12.00 18.46
N PRO A 112 -13.07 -11.37 19.55
CA PRO A 112 -13.80 -10.29 20.21
C PRO A 112 -14.16 -9.12 19.27
N TYR A 113 -13.29 -8.76 18.32
CA TYR A 113 -13.56 -7.66 17.36
C TYR A 113 -14.52 -8.06 16.23
N HIS A 114 -14.89 -9.34 16.19
CA HIS A 114 -15.82 -9.90 15.22
C HIS A 114 -17.13 -10.35 15.83
N ASP A 115 -17.25 -10.32 17.16
CA ASP A 115 -18.50 -10.65 17.83
C ASP A 115 -19.54 -9.55 17.61
N GLY A 116 -20.76 -9.95 17.24
CA GLY A 116 -21.87 -9.03 16.97
C GLY A 116 -22.38 -8.35 18.24
N GLU A 117 -22.03 -8.88 19.41
CA GLU A 117 -22.14 -8.15 20.67
C GLU A 117 -21.11 -7.02 20.66
N ALA A 118 -21.59 -5.81 20.33
CA ALA A 118 -20.80 -4.60 20.23
C ALA A 118 -19.76 -4.55 21.36
N ILE A 119 -18.48 -4.74 21.02
CA ILE A 119 -17.40 -4.25 21.88
C ILE A 119 -17.79 -2.80 22.17
N PRO A 120 -17.93 -2.41 23.46
CA PRO A 120 -18.29 -1.06 23.78
C PRO A 120 -17.27 -0.15 23.09
N VAL A 121 -17.73 0.62 22.11
CA VAL A 121 -16.91 1.59 21.40
C VAL A 121 -16.17 2.39 22.48
N PRO A 122 -14.83 2.50 22.42
CA PRO A 122 -14.06 3.17 23.45
C PRO A 122 -14.72 4.49 23.83
N ARG A 123 -15.02 4.68 25.13
CA ARG A 123 -15.79 5.84 25.63
C ARG A 123 -15.03 7.18 25.52
N SER A 124 -13.83 7.19 24.92
CA SER A 124 -13.08 8.42 24.74
C SER A 124 -13.81 9.34 23.77
N GLN A 125 -14.14 10.56 24.24
CA GLN A 125 -14.79 11.57 23.41
C GLN A 125 -13.95 11.99 22.20
N GLY A 126 -12.63 11.74 22.20
CA GLY A 126 -11.76 11.95 21.04
C GLY A 126 -11.97 10.97 19.88
N ALA A 127 -12.74 9.89 20.08
CA ALA A 127 -13.08 8.89 19.06
C ALA A 127 -14.52 9.03 18.52
N ARG A 128 -15.31 9.96 19.09
CA ARG A 128 -16.68 10.25 18.65
C ARG A 128 -16.64 11.26 17.52
N SER A 129 -16.76 10.79 16.30
CA SER A 129 -17.11 11.63 15.18
C SER A 129 -18.64 11.52 14.98
N GLY A 130 -19.31 12.68 15.00
CA GLY A 130 -20.74 12.84 15.30
C GLY A 130 -21.72 12.32 14.25
N VAL A 131 -22.99 12.24 14.69
CA VAL A 131 -24.17 12.02 13.84
C VAL A 131 -24.47 13.32 13.07
N TRP A 132 -24.69 13.20 11.76
CA TRP A 132 -24.93 14.35 10.86
C TRP A 132 -26.41 14.60 10.55
N GLU A 133 -26.74 15.88 10.31
CA GLU A 133 -27.93 16.31 9.56
C GLU A 133 -27.66 16.27 8.04
N TRP A 134 -28.70 15.96 7.28
CA TRP A 134 -28.66 15.36 5.94
C TRP A 134 -28.60 16.39 4.81
N ASP A 135 -27.43 16.94 4.55
CA ASP A 135 -27.11 17.65 3.29
C ASP A 135 -25.88 17.02 2.58
N SER A 136 -25.71 15.70 2.74
CA SER A 136 -24.66 14.91 2.08
C SER A 136 -25.15 14.38 0.73
N ILE A 137 -24.32 14.52 -0.31
CA ILE A 137 -24.53 13.91 -1.64
C ILE A 137 -24.21 12.41 -1.62
N VAL A 138 -23.43 11.97 -0.64
CA VAL A 138 -23.04 10.56 -0.50
C VAL A 138 -23.97 9.93 0.54
N GLU A 139 -24.82 9.02 0.08
CA GLU A 139 -25.66 8.22 0.96
C GLU A 139 -24.79 7.40 1.93
N PRO A 140 -25.26 7.11 3.16
CA PRO A 140 -24.57 6.17 4.04
C PRO A 140 -24.24 4.86 3.30
N GLY A 141 -22.98 4.41 3.38
CA GLY A 141 -22.50 3.24 2.63
C GLY A 141 -22.04 3.50 1.21
N HIS A 142 -22.21 4.72 0.68
CA HIS A 142 -21.63 5.11 -0.59
C HIS A 142 -20.31 5.86 -0.40
N SER A 143 -19.58 6.02 -1.49
CA SER A 143 -18.38 6.83 -1.58
C SER A 143 -18.37 7.58 -2.91
N ALA A 144 -17.61 8.67 -3.01
CA ALA A 144 -17.54 9.44 -4.25
C ALA A 144 -16.20 9.20 -4.96
N TRP A 145 -16.25 8.58 -6.13
CA TRP A 145 -15.09 8.37 -6.99
C TRP A 145 -14.85 9.59 -7.88
N VAL A 146 -13.57 9.97 -7.97
CA VAL A 146 -13.08 11.06 -8.82
C VAL A 146 -12.01 10.51 -9.76
N GLY A 147 -12.41 10.24 -11.00
CA GLY A 147 -11.53 9.76 -12.07
C GLY A 147 -10.69 10.85 -12.75
N ASP A 148 -11.18 12.10 -12.80
CA ASP A 148 -10.50 13.28 -13.33
C ASP A 148 -10.37 14.39 -12.29
N PRO A 149 -9.42 14.27 -11.35
CA PRO A 149 -9.13 15.38 -10.45
C PRO A 149 -8.60 16.60 -11.21
N LYS A 150 -8.92 17.80 -10.72
CA LYS A 150 -8.31 19.05 -11.20
C LYS A 150 -6.80 18.99 -10.98
N VAL A 151 -6.01 19.52 -11.91
CA VAL A 151 -4.52 19.49 -11.87
C VAL A 151 -3.94 19.95 -10.53
N LYS A 152 -4.53 20.97 -9.89
CA LYS A 152 -4.04 21.51 -8.62
C LYS A 152 -4.58 20.80 -7.37
N SER A 153 -5.55 19.89 -7.51
CA SER A 153 -6.26 19.31 -6.36
C SER A 153 -5.37 18.46 -5.46
N TRP A 154 -4.28 17.90 -6.00
CA TRP A 154 -3.30 17.12 -5.24
C TRP A 154 -2.03 17.88 -4.86
N GLN A 155 -2.03 19.20 -4.99
CA GLN A 155 -0.95 20.02 -4.44
C GLN A 155 -1.09 20.14 -2.92
N PHE A 156 0.03 20.32 -2.22
CA PHE A 156 0.05 20.48 -0.75
C PHE A 156 -0.90 21.57 -0.27
N ALA A 157 -0.86 22.76 -0.91
CA ALA A 157 -1.74 23.86 -0.56
C ALA A 157 -3.23 23.51 -0.68
N SER A 158 -3.63 22.80 -1.74
CA SER A 158 -5.02 22.38 -1.94
C SER A 158 -5.46 21.35 -0.90
N MET A 159 -4.60 20.35 -0.62
CA MET A 159 -4.90 19.33 0.37
C MET A 159 -4.95 19.90 1.79
N LEU A 160 -4.00 20.78 2.15
CA LEU A 160 -4.00 21.48 3.43
C LEU A 160 -5.28 22.30 3.63
N LYS A 161 -5.70 23.04 2.58
CA LYS A 161 -6.95 23.79 2.62
C LYS A 161 -8.14 22.90 2.97
N LEU A 162 -8.25 21.72 2.36
CA LEU A 162 -9.30 20.74 2.67
C LEU A 162 -9.23 20.19 4.10
N THR A 163 -8.05 20.17 4.73
CA THR A 163 -7.88 19.68 6.10
C THR A 163 -7.99 20.75 7.19
N GLU A 164 -7.87 22.03 6.84
CA GLU A 164 -7.76 23.14 7.80
C GLU A 164 -9.01 24.02 7.83
N GLU A 165 -9.69 24.17 6.69
CA GLU A 165 -10.91 24.97 6.58
C GLU A 165 -12.14 24.05 6.51
N PRO A 166 -13.20 24.30 7.31
CA PRO A 166 -14.44 23.58 7.13
C PRO A 166 -14.96 23.89 5.72
N PRO A 167 -15.20 22.87 4.89
CA PRO A 167 -15.43 23.11 3.48
C PRO A 167 -16.82 23.73 3.27
N THR A 168 -16.91 24.78 2.46
CA THR A 168 -18.17 25.47 2.13
C THR A 168 -19.09 24.62 1.25
N ARG A 169 -18.50 23.65 0.55
CA ARG A 169 -19.14 22.61 -0.27
C ARG A 169 -18.38 21.28 -0.08
N SER A 170 -18.99 20.13 -0.33
CA SER A 170 -18.29 18.83 -0.20
C SER A 170 -16.94 18.83 -0.93
N ALA A 171 -15.92 18.28 -0.28
CA ALA A 171 -14.54 18.22 -0.78
C ALA A 171 -14.44 17.58 -2.18
N VAL A 172 -15.41 16.72 -2.53
CA VAL A 172 -15.46 16.08 -3.83
C VAL A 172 -15.49 17.09 -4.98
N PHE A 173 -16.20 18.22 -4.83
CA PHE A 173 -16.28 19.25 -5.87
C PHE A 173 -15.07 20.18 -5.90
N GLU A 174 -14.31 20.23 -4.81
CA GLU A 174 -13.02 20.90 -4.80
C GLU A 174 -11.99 20.09 -5.59
N ILE A 175 -12.06 18.76 -5.52
CA ILE A 175 -11.11 17.86 -6.17
C ILE A 175 -11.50 17.58 -7.63
N ALA A 176 -12.75 17.23 -7.91
CA ALA A 176 -13.19 16.72 -9.21
C ALA A 176 -13.27 17.82 -10.28
N HIS A 177 -12.78 17.52 -11.48
CA HIS A 177 -12.96 18.37 -12.66
C HIS A 177 -14.36 18.18 -13.25
N SER A 178 -14.81 16.93 -13.41
CA SER A 178 -16.18 16.59 -13.81
C SER A 178 -17.08 16.29 -12.61
N ALA A 179 -18.36 16.01 -12.90
CA ALA A 179 -19.29 15.55 -11.88
C ALA A 179 -18.76 14.26 -11.22
N PRO A 180 -18.71 14.19 -9.88
CA PRO A 180 -18.25 12.99 -9.20
C PRO A 180 -19.27 11.86 -9.30
N HIS A 181 -18.76 10.63 -9.22
CA HIS A 181 -19.58 9.43 -9.36
C HIS A 181 -19.76 8.79 -7.98
N SER A 182 -21.01 8.64 -7.56
CA SER A 182 -21.33 7.86 -6.36
C SER A 182 -21.14 6.38 -6.67
N ILE A 183 -20.46 5.68 -5.77
CA ILE A 183 -20.26 4.23 -5.84
C ILE A 183 -20.78 3.59 -4.56
N ALA A 184 -21.54 2.50 -4.71
CA ALA A 184 -21.99 1.69 -3.59
C ALA A 184 -20.85 0.79 -3.11
N SER A 185 -20.80 0.51 -1.81
CA SER A 185 -19.96 -0.58 -1.32
C SER A 185 -20.46 -1.91 -1.85
N LEU A 186 -19.54 -2.84 -2.10
CA LEU A 186 -19.89 -4.21 -2.43
C LEU A 186 -20.70 -4.85 -1.29
N HIS A 187 -21.68 -5.69 -1.62
CA HIS A 187 -22.53 -6.39 -0.65
C HIS A 187 -21.83 -7.64 -0.11
N LEU A 188 -20.56 -7.49 0.25
CA LEU A 188 -19.68 -8.57 0.64
C LEU A 188 -19.48 -8.58 2.17
N GLY A 189 -19.96 -9.64 2.82
CA GLY A 189 -19.63 -10.01 4.19
C GLY A 189 -20.22 -9.10 5.28
N ASP A 190 -19.56 -7.97 5.55
CA ASP A 190 -19.72 -7.19 6.79
C ASP A 190 -20.04 -5.72 6.53
N ALA A 191 -21.20 -5.28 7.02
CA ALA A 191 -21.66 -3.89 6.89
C ALA A 191 -20.73 -2.87 7.59
N ALA A 192 -19.97 -3.32 8.60
CA ALA A 192 -19.01 -2.50 9.32
C ALA A 192 -17.61 -2.49 8.68
N ALA A 193 -17.37 -3.30 7.65
CA ALA A 193 -16.12 -3.33 6.88
C ALA A 193 -16.46 -3.28 5.38
N ARG A 194 -16.84 -2.08 4.91
CA ARG A 194 -17.27 -1.88 3.53
C ARG A 194 -16.09 -2.02 2.57
N LEU A 195 -16.31 -2.69 1.45
CA LEU A 195 -15.29 -2.90 0.43
C LEU A 195 -15.69 -2.21 -0.87
N TYR A 196 -14.73 -1.55 -1.51
CA TYR A 196 -14.86 -0.96 -2.84
C TYR A 196 -13.75 -1.52 -3.72
N ARG A 197 -14.06 -1.85 -4.98
CA ARG A 197 -13.09 -2.37 -5.94
C ARG A 197 -12.94 -1.46 -7.15
N PHE A 198 -11.71 -1.39 -7.66
CA PHE A 198 -11.36 -0.64 -8.86
C PHE A 198 -10.49 -1.49 -9.77
N GLY A 199 -10.86 -1.56 -11.05
CA GLY A 199 -10.07 -2.18 -12.10
C GLY A 199 -9.39 -1.15 -13.00
N ALA A 200 -8.97 -1.60 -14.19
CA ALA A 200 -8.30 -0.74 -15.17
C ALA A 200 -9.18 0.41 -15.68
N GLN A 201 -10.50 0.30 -15.60
CA GLN A 201 -11.47 1.28 -16.12
C GLN A 201 -12.20 2.06 -15.00
N GLY A 202 -11.72 1.98 -13.76
CA GLY A 202 -12.38 2.60 -12.61
C GLY A 202 -13.17 1.59 -11.75
N PRO A 203 -14.28 1.99 -11.11
CA PRO A 203 -15.00 1.16 -10.15
C PRO A 203 -15.60 -0.11 -10.79
N VAL A 204 -15.49 -1.24 -10.09
CA VAL A 204 -16.01 -2.54 -10.52
C VAL A 204 -16.92 -3.16 -9.47
N ASP A 205 -17.80 -4.07 -9.88
CA ASP A 205 -18.69 -4.82 -8.99
C ASP A 205 -17.99 -6.04 -8.37
N GLU A 206 -18.77 -6.93 -7.75
CA GLU A 206 -18.28 -8.13 -7.07
C GLU A 206 -17.63 -9.14 -8.03
N ASP A 207 -18.12 -9.18 -9.27
CA ASP A 207 -17.63 -10.04 -10.34
C ASP A 207 -16.43 -9.42 -11.07
N GLY A 208 -16.10 -8.16 -10.75
CA GLY A 208 -15.02 -7.41 -11.37
C GLY A 208 -15.42 -6.72 -12.66
N GLU A 209 -16.71 -6.65 -12.98
CA GLU A 209 -17.22 -5.97 -14.15
C GLU A 209 -17.30 -4.45 -13.91
N PRO A 210 -16.93 -3.61 -14.90
CA PRO A 210 -17.02 -2.16 -14.76
C PRO A 210 -18.46 -1.70 -14.46
N THR A 211 -18.63 -1.01 -13.33
CA THR A 211 -19.93 -0.42 -12.94
C THR A 211 -20.19 0.91 -13.65
N PHE A 212 -19.17 1.44 -14.32
CA PHE A 212 -19.22 2.71 -15.00
C PHE A 212 -18.65 2.58 -16.42
N GLY A 213 -19.52 2.82 -17.41
CA GLY A 213 -19.18 2.70 -18.83
C GLY A 213 -18.48 3.96 -19.34
N GLY A 214 -17.15 3.91 -19.48
CA GLY A 214 -16.37 4.92 -20.19
C GLY A 214 -16.43 6.32 -19.58
N GLY A 215 -15.51 6.62 -18.68
CA GLY A 215 -15.25 7.99 -18.27
C GLY A 215 -13.96 8.12 -17.47
N PRO A 216 -13.69 9.31 -16.92
CA PRO A 216 -12.37 9.93 -16.93
C PRO A 216 -11.26 9.08 -16.29
N MET A 217 -10.16 8.91 -17.03
CA MET A 217 -8.92 8.34 -16.51
C MET A 217 -7.85 9.44 -16.45
N GLY A 218 -7.89 10.22 -15.37
CA GLY A 218 -6.80 11.10 -15.02
C GLY A 218 -5.56 10.29 -14.62
N PRO A 219 -4.38 10.94 -14.64
CA PRO A 219 -3.15 10.31 -14.12
C PRO A 219 -3.23 10.02 -12.62
N ARG A 220 -4.13 10.72 -11.90
CA ARG A 220 -4.50 10.45 -10.52
C ARG A 220 -5.98 10.19 -10.42
N GLN A 221 -6.36 9.36 -9.45
CA GLN A 221 -7.74 9.11 -9.09
C GLN A 221 -7.88 9.15 -7.57
N PHE A 222 -9.07 9.54 -7.11
CA PHE A 222 -9.38 9.61 -5.69
C PHE A 222 -10.69 8.91 -5.37
N LEU A 223 -10.77 8.42 -4.14
CA LEU A 223 -12.03 8.05 -3.52
C LEU A 223 -12.24 8.94 -2.30
N LEU A 224 -13.40 9.58 -2.21
CA LEU A 224 -13.81 10.27 -1.01
C LEU A 224 -14.76 9.37 -0.23
N VAL A 225 -14.39 9.10 1.02
CA VAL A 225 -15.15 8.23 1.91
C VAL A 225 -15.57 9.01 3.14
N SER A 226 -16.81 8.78 3.60
CA SER A 226 -17.33 9.32 4.85
C SER A 226 -17.41 8.18 5.87
N LEU A 227 -16.86 8.41 7.07
CA LEU A 227 -16.76 7.40 8.11
C LEU A 227 -16.92 8.03 9.50
N ALA A 228 -17.98 7.58 10.20
CA ALA A 228 -18.47 8.25 11.40
C ALA A 228 -18.52 9.77 11.10
N GLY A 229 -18.19 10.71 11.95
CA GLY A 229 -18.20 12.14 11.59
C GLY A 229 -17.08 12.67 10.66
N SER A 230 -16.30 11.82 9.98
CA SER A 230 -15.06 12.22 9.28
C SER A 230 -15.11 11.93 7.77
N GLU A 231 -14.55 12.83 6.96
CA GLU A 231 -14.30 12.58 5.53
C GLU A 231 -12.83 12.26 5.30
N TYR A 232 -12.54 11.39 4.33
CA TYR A 232 -11.17 11.05 3.93
C TYR A 232 -11.03 11.16 2.41
N VAL A 233 -9.87 11.65 1.97
CA VAL A 233 -9.43 11.60 0.58
C VAL A 233 -8.42 10.47 0.43
N VAL A 234 -8.81 9.45 -0.30
CA VAL A 234 -8.01 8.25 -0.56
C VAL A 234 -7.36 8.39 -1.93
N THR A 235 -6.04 8.37 -1.99
CA THR A 235 -5.33 8.32 -3.27
C THR A 235 -5.42 6.90 -3.82
N LEU A 236 -6.06 6.72 -4.98
CA LEU A 236 -6.20 5.42 -5.61
C LEU A 236 -4.99 5.11 -6.48
N PRO A 237 -4.37 3.93 -6.34
CA PRO A 237 -3.30 3.48 -7.22
C PRO A 237 -3.84 2.94 -8.56
N ALA A 238 -4.74 3.69 -9.20
CA ALA A 238 -5.48 3.27 -10.39
C ALA A 238 -5.06 4.07 -11.64
N PRO A 239 -4.88 3.41 -12.81
CA PRO A 239 -4.95 1.96 -13.02
C PRO A 239 -3.67 1.24 -12.55
N TRP A 240 -3.79 -0.04 -12.14
CA TRP A 240 -2.65 -0.91 -11.82
C TRP A 240 -2.51 -2.07 -12.83
N GLY A 241 -2.39 -1.74 -14.12
CA GLY A 241 -2.42 -2.77 -15.17
C GLY A 241 -3.74 -3.54 -15.12
N SER A 242 -3.69 -4.86 -15.02
CA SER A 242 -4.87 -5.73 -14.89
C SER A 242 -5.25 -6.07 -13.45
N ALA A 243 -4.47 -5.65 -12.44
CA ALA A 243 -4.77 -5.95 -11.06
C ALA A 243 -5.94 -5.09 -10.56
N GLN A 244 -6.76 -5.68 -9.68
CA GLN A 244 -7.78 -4.94 -8.97
C GLN A 244 -7.18 -4.22 -7.75
N ILE A 245 -7.82 -3.13 -7.36
CA ILE A 245 -7.50 -2.35 -6.18
C ILE A 245 -8.68 -2.47 -5.23
N GLU A 246 -8.41 -2.74 -3.96
CA GLU A 246 -9.43 -2.79 -2.92
C GLU A 246 -9.23 -1.64 -1.95
N VAL A 247 -10.29 -0.85 -1.75
CA VAL A 247 -10.39 0.10 -0.65
C VAL A 247 -11.35 -0.46 0.37
N MET A 248 -10.87 -0.68 1.59
CA MET A 248 -11.71 -1.07 2.71
C MET A 248 -11.94 0.15 3.61
N VAL A 249 -13.20 0.37 3.98
CA VAL A 249 -13.61 1.37 4.97
C VAL A 249 -14.10 0.62 6.20
N ASN A 250 -13.34 0.71 7.28
CA ASN A 250 -13.57 -0.04 8.51
C ASN A 250 -14.20 0.86 9.56
N GLU A 251 -15.49 0.66 9.84
CA GLU A 251 -16.23 1.34 10.89
C GLU A 251 -15.86 0.82 12.29
N ARG A 252 -15.29 -0.39 12.36
CA ARG A 252 -14.73 -0.93 13.60
C ARG A 252 -13.38 -0.24 13.77
N GLN A 253 -13.35 0.80 14.61
CA GLN A 253 -12.10 1.45 14.99
C GLN A 253 -11.18 0.44 15.68
N SER A 254 -10.33 -0.22 14.89
CA SER A 254 -9.31 -1.12 15.39
C SER A 254 -8.22 -0.30 16.06
N PRO A 255 -7.72 -0.69 17.24
CA PRO A 255 -6.54 -0.05 17.83
C PRO A 255 -5.29 -0.16 16.95
N THR A 256 -5.26 -1.11 16.02
CA THR A 256 -4.09 -1.39 15.17
C THR A 256 -4.33 -1.17 13.67
N GLY A 257 -5.57 -1.21 13.22
CA GLY A 257 -5.97 -1.05 11.82
C GLY A 257 -6.25 0.39 11.42
N SER A 258 -6.18 0.65 10.12
CA SER A 258 -6.56 1.94 9.53
C SER A 258 -8.06 2.00 9.33
N ALA A 259 -8.62 3.19 9.52
CA ALA A 259 -10.04 3.45 9.29
C ALA A 259 -10.41 3.27 7.80
N VAL A 260 -9.44 3.57 6.93
CA VAL A 260 -9.50 3.32 5.50
C VAL A 260 -8.20 2.68 5.07
N SER A 261 -8.25 1.57 4.35
CA SER A 261 -7.06 0.89 3.85
C SER A 261 -7.12 0.62 2.37
N VAL A 262 -5.97 0.68 1.70
CA VAL A 262 -5.87 0.53 0.25
C VAL A 262 -4.88 -0.58 -0.09
N THR A 263 -5.34 -1.59 -0.81
CA THR A 263 -4.51 -2.72 -1.23
C THR A 263 -4.62 -2.96 -2.73
N VAL A 264 -3.58 -3.54 -3.31
CA VAL A 264 -3.57 -3.96 -4.72
C VAL A 264 -3.56 -5.48 -4.75
N ARG A 265 -4.50 -6.09 -5.47
CA ARG A 265 -4.62 -7.54 -5.69
C ARG A 265 -3.63 -7.99 -6.76
N ASP A 266 -2.34 -7.86 -6.42
CA ASP A 266 -1.21 -8.32 -7.22
C ASP A 266 -0.42 -9.34 -6.39
N SER A 267 -0.23 -10.54 -6.93
CA SER A 267 0.37 -11.68 -6.20
C SER A 267 1.78 -11.42 -5.66
N ARG A 268 2.50 -10.46 -6.24
CA ARG A 268 3.88 -10.11 -5.84
C ARG A 268 3.93 -8.70 -5.25
N VAL A 269 3.44 -7.71 -5.98
CA VAL A 269 3.60 -6.31 -5.59
C VAL A 269 2.67 -5.93 -4.45
N GLY A 270 1.46 -6.51 -4.39
CA GLY A 270 0.53 -6.29 -3.29
C GLY A 270 1.14 -6.64 -1.93
N PRO A 271 1.61 -7.88 -1.71
CA PRO A 271 2.35 -8.26 -0.51
C PRO A 271 3.59 -7.39 -0.26
N ALA A 272 4.34 -7.01 -1.31
CA ALA A 272 5.51 -6.16 -1.17
C ALA A 272 5.17 -4.77 -0.61
N LEU A 273 4.04 -4.18 -1.04
CA LEU A 273 3.51 -2.94 -0.48
C LEU A 273 3.16 -3.09 1.00
N GLY A 274 2.57 -4.21 1.39
CA GLY A 274 2.28 -4.51 2.80
C GLY A 274 3.53 -4.58 3.68
N TYR A 275 4.60 -5.26 3.23
CA TYR A 275 5.88 -5.23 3.92
C TYR A 275 6.50 -3.83 3.94
N MET A 276 6.44 -3.11 2.82
CA MET A 276 6.99 -1.76 2.69
C MET A 276 6.33 -0.77 3.66
N ALA A 277 5.00 -0.81 3.79
CA ALA A 277 4.25 0.04 4.72
C ALA A 277 4.69 -0.17 6.18
N ARG A 278 5.23 -1.34 6.50
CA ARG A 278 5.77 -1.70 7.83
C ARG A 278 7.28 -1.53 7.96
N GLY A 279 7.94 -1.00 6.94
CA GLY A 279 9.39 -0.82 6.91
C GLY A 279 10.19 -2.11 6.72
N ALA A 280 9.55 -3.24 6.40
CA ALA A 280 10.21 -4.53 6.14
C ALA A 280 10.77 -4.60 4.71
N PHE A 281 11.68 -3.68 4.37
CA PHE A 281 12.22 -3.52 3.01
C PHE A 281 12.95 -4.76 2.49
N ASP A 282 13.64 -5.52 3.33
CA ASP A 282 14.31 -6.76 2.91
C ASP A 282 13.31 -7.85 2.45
N SER A 283 12.17 -7.94 3.13
CA SER A 283 11.07 -8.82 2.74
C SER A 283 10.41 -8.33 1.46
N ALA A 284 10.11 -7.03 1.37
CA ALA A 284 9.59 -6.44 0.14
C ALA A 284 10.53 -6.68 -1.05
N ALA A 285 11.84 -6.45 -0.88
CA ALA A 285 12.87 -6.64 -1.90
C ALA A 285 12.95 -8.09 -2.37
N THR A 286 12.64 -9.05 -1.50
CA THR A 286 12.58 -10.46 -1.86
C THR A 286 11.45 -10.79 -2.82
N LEU A 287 10.29 -10.13 -2.67
CA LEU A 287 9.16 -10.30 -3.59
C LEU A 287 9.36 -9.61 -4.93
N VAL A 288 10.10 -8.50 -4.92
CA VAL A 288 10.36 -7.70 -6.12
C VAL A 288 11.83 -7.79 -6.54
N ARG A 289 12.49 -8.93 -6.37
CA ARG A 289 13.85 -9.12 -6.95
C ARG A 289 13.84 -8.98 -8.48
N ASP A 290 12.71 -9.33 -9.08
CA ASP A 290 12.41 -9.08 -10.49
C ASP A 290 11.80 -7.68 -10.73
N ALA A 291 11.82 -6.76 -9.74
CA ALA A 291 11.39 -5.36 -9.92
C ALA A 291 12.08 -4.76 -11.12
N GLU A 292 13.36 -5.09 -11.29
CA GLU A 292 14.11 -4.72 -12.47
C GLU A 292 13.44 -5.16 -13.77
N THR A 293 12.83 -6.33 -13.85
CA THR A 293 12.03 -6.72 -15.02
C THR A 293 10.80 -5.82 -15.20
N MET A 294 10.22 -5.30 -14.13
CA MET A 294 9.16 -4.27 -14.20
C MET A 294 9.73 -2.92 -14.67
N LEU A 295 10.99 -2.61 -14.36
CA LEU A 295 11.70 -1.39 -14.78
C LEU A 295 12.26 -1.47 -16.23
N TYR A 296 12.66 -2.66 -16.66
CA TYR A 296 13.39 -2.93 -17.91
C TYR A 296 12.61 -3.76 -18.93
N GLY A 297 11.36 -4.13 -18.63
CA GLY A 297 10.49 -4.81 -19.59
C GLY A 297 10.49 -4.04 -20.91
N LYS A 298 10.73 -4.74 -22.03
CA LYS A 298 10.78 -4.12 -23.36
C LYS A 298 9.40 -3.54 -23.70
N GLY A 299 9.24 -2.23 -23.53
CA GLY A 299 8.01 -1.50 -23.82
C GLY A 299 7.94 -0.20 -23.02
N ARG A 300 7.06 0.72 -23.42
CA ARG A 300 6.66 1.87 -22.59
C ARG A 300 6.20 1.33 -21.24
N MET A 301 6.66 1.92 -20.13
CA MET A 301 6.42 1.39 -18.79
C MET A 301 4.91 1.22 -18.53
N PRO A 302 4.37 -0.01 -18.49
CA PRO A 302 2.94 -0.22 -18.58
C PRO A 302 2.20 0.19 -17.30
N ASN A 303 2.93 0.32 -16.19
CA ASN A 303 2.38 0.70 -14.89
C ASN A 303 3.41 1.55 -14.10
N PRO A 304 3.32 2.90 -14.15
CA PRO A 304 4.24 3.77 -13.42
C PRO A 304 4.16 3.61 -11.91
N LEU A 305 2.98 3.32 -11.37
CA LEU A 305 2.76 3.17 -9.94
C LEU A 305 3.48 1.93 -9.40
N ALA A 306 3.34 0.79 -10.09
CA ALA A 306 4.05 -0.43 -9.72
C ALA A 306 5.57 -0.28 -9.84
N ALA A 307 6.02 0.46 -10.85
CA ALA A 307 7.43 0.72 -11.03
C ALA A 307 7.98 1.60 -9.89
N VAL A 308 7.27 2.67 -9.50
CA VAL A 308 7.61 3.51 -8.34
C VAL A 308 7.59 2.72 -7.03
N ALA A 309 6.64 1.80 -6.84
CA ALA A 309 6.65 0.90 -5.69
C ALA A 309 7.93 0.04 -5.65
N GLY A 310 8.30 -0.56 -6.77
CA GLY A 310 9.57 -1.29 -6.90
C GLY A 310 10.79 -0.41 -6.64
N ALA A 311 10.76 0.85 -7.09
CA ALA A 311 11.80 1.83 -6.86
C ALA A 311 11.99 2.15 -5.36
N TYR A 312 10.90 2.36 -4.61
CA TYR A 312 10.97 2.55 -3.17
C TYR A 312 11.57 1.36 -2.46
N VAL A 313 11.25 0.15 -2.91
CA VAL A 313 11.82 -1.06 -2.35
C VAL A 313 13.33 -1.12 -2.62
N LEU A 314 13.76 -0.92 -3.87
CA LEU A 314 15.18 -0.93 -4.25
C LEU A 314 15.98 0.14 -3.50
N VAL A 315 15.52 1.39 -3.53
CA VAL A 315 16.16 2.51 -2.82
C VAL A 315 16.09 2.33 -1.31
N GLY A 316 15.03 1.70 -0.78
CA GLY A 316 14.85 1.43 0.64
C GLY A 316 15.76 0.33 1.18
N SER A 317 15.98 -0.74 0.40
CA SER A 317 16.87 -1.85 0.76
C SER A 317 18.35 -1.56 0.48
N GLU A 318 18.64 -0.57 -0.37
CA GLU A 318 20.01 -0.24 -0.74
C GLU A 318 20.71 0.61 0.32
N LEU A 319 21.70 0.00 0.98
CA LEU A 319 22.50 0.62 2.04
C LEU A 319 23.86 1.14 1.56
N THR A 320 24.25 0.91 0.30
CA THR A 320 25.55 1.33 -0.23
C THR A 320 25.43 2.56 -1.14
N GLU A 321 26.51 3.34 -1.18
CA GLU A 321 26.66 4.52 -2.05
C GLU A 321 27.05 4.15 -3.48
N ARG A 322 27.28 2.85 -3.75
CA ARG A 322 27.78 2.38 -5.05
C ARG A 322 26.72 2.59 -6.14
N PRO A 323 27.13 2.95 -7.37
CA PRO A 323 26.21 2.98 -8.50
C PRO A 323 25.59 1.60 -8.72
N HIS A 324 24.28 1.58 -8.98
CA HIS A 324 23.54 0.38 -9.33
C HIS A 324 23.02 0.46 -10.75
N ARG A 325 22.81 -0.72 -11.37
CA ARG A 325 22.30 -0.81 -12.75
C ARG A 325 20.98 -0.07 -12.94
N TRP A 326 20.15 -0.01 -11.90
CA TRP A 326 18.82 0.63 -11.89
C TRP A 326 18.84 2.13 -11.61
N ASP A 327 19.98 2.74 -11.26
CA ASP A 327 20.06 4.19 -11.00
C ASP A 327 19.57 5.06 -12.20
N PRO A 328 19.95 4.78 -13.47
CA PRO A 328 19.47 5.56 -14.62
C PRO A 328 17.95 5.52 -14.81
N TRP A 329 17.29 4.50 -14.27
CA TRP A 329 15.85 4.37 -14.39
C TRP A 329 15.10 5.32 -13.44
N LEU A 330 15.69 5.72 -12.30
CA LEU A 330 15.13 6.78 -11.46
C LEU A 330 15.04 8.12 -12.19
N ALA A 331 15.99 8.41 -13.09
CA ALA A 331 15.93 9.60 -13.93
C ALA A 331 14.75 9.52 -14.91
N ARG A 332 14.47 8.33 -15.48
CA ARG A 332 13.29 8.14 -16.33
C ARG A 332 12.00 8.33 -15.55
N LEU A 333 11.89 7.76 -14.34
CA LEU A 333 10.72 8.01 -13.48
C LEU A 333 10.47 9.50 -13.25
N ARG A 334 11.53 10.25 -12.92
CA ARG A 334 11.45 11.69 -12.74
C ARG A 334 10.94 12.38 -14.01
N HIS A 335 11.45 12.05 -15.18
CA HIS A 335 11.14 12.80 -16.41
C HIS A 335 9.89 12.32 -17.17
N GLU A 336 9.52 11.04 -17.11
CA GLU A 336 8.40 10.47 -17.87
C GLU A 336 7.04 10.65 -17.18
N PHE A 337 7.01 10.87 -15.86
CA PHE A 337 5.79 11.05 -15.07
C PHE A 337 5.85 12.37 -14.29
N ASP A 338 5.78 13.49 -15.02
CA ASP A 338 5.81 14.85 -14.47
C ASP A 338 4.66 15.14 -13.47
N TRP A 339 3.52 14.48 -13.64
CA TRP A 339 2.38 14.57 -12.74
C TRP A 339 2.62 13.91 -11.36
N MET A 340 3.65 13.07 -11.22
CA MET A 340 3.94 12.33 -9.99
C MET A 340 5.18 12.87 -9.28
N SER A 341 5.00 13.17 -7.99
CA SER A 341 6.07 13.61 -7.08
C SER A 341 7.15 12.54 -6.86
N ASP A 342 6.72 11.28 -6.70
CA ASP A 342 7.55 10.17 -6.24
C ASP A 342 8.79 9.91 -7.11
N GLY A 343 8.69 10.07 -8.43
CA GLY A 343 9.82 9.88 -9.34
C GLY A 343 10.96 10.88 -9.07
N SER A 344 10.62 12.17 -8.92
CA SER A 344 11.60 13.21 -8.57
C SER A 344 12.17 12.98 -7.17
N LEU A 345 11.31 12.60 -6.22
CA LEU A 345 11.72 12.32 -4.85
C LEU A 345 12.70 11.15 -4.76
N LEU A 346 12.40 10.02 -5.38
CA LEU A 346 13.27 8.84 -5.40
C LEU A 346 14.64 9.15 -5.99
N TRP A 347 14.66 9.89 -7.10
CA TRP A 347 15.89 10.38 -7.71
C TRP A 347 16.67 11.26 -6.73
N ALA A 348 16.01 12.21 -6.08
CA ALA A 348 16.62 13.14 -5.13
C ALA A 348 17.20 12.41 -3.92
N MET A 349 16.46 11.49 -3.31
CA MET A 349 16.92 10.70 -2.17
C MET A 349 18.15 9.86 -2.52
N ARG A 350 18.17 9.27 -3.73
CA ARG A 350 19.31 8.49 -4.20
C ARG A 350 20.55 9.35 -4.47
N HIS A 351 20.37 10.55 -5.04
CA HIS A 351 21.46 11.49 -5.28
C HIS A 351 22.00 12.08 -3.98
N LEU A 352 21.13 12.42 -3.03
CA LEU A 352 21.52 12.99 -1.74
C LEU A 352 22.42 12.02 -0.96
N ARG A 353 22.09 10.72 -0.94
CA ARG A 353 22.93 9.69 -0.29
C ARG A 353 24.29 9.50 -0.96
N ARG A 354 24.45 9.92 -2.21
CA ARG A 354 25.67 9.73 -3.00
C ARG A 354 26.42 11.04 -3.28
N ALA A 355 25.91 12.16 -2.75
CA ALA A 355 26.49 13.46 -3.00
C ALA A 355 27.80 13.56 -2.24
N HIS A 356 28.89 13.78 -2.98
CA HIS A 356 30.22 14.06 -2.41
C HIS A 356 30.66 15.50 -2.70
N THR A 357 29.89 16.22 -3.51
CA THR A 357 30.13 17.61 -3.90
C THR A 357 28.90 18.47 -3.63
N GLU A 358 29.13 19.78 -3.46
CA GLU A 358 28.04 20.73 -3.28
C GLU A 358 27.11 20.80 -4.50
N VAL A 359 27.65 20.60 -5.71
CA VAL A 359 26.86 20.56 -6.94
C VAL A 359 25.89 19.38 -6.95
N GLU A 360 26.33 18.19 -6.54
CA GLU A 360 25.47 17.01 -6.42
C GLU A 360 24.42 17.18 -5.32
N ARG A 361 24.81 17.77 -4.19
CA ARG A 361 23.91 18.11 -3.09
C ARG A 361 22.83 19.08 -3.54
N GLN A 362 23.19 20.14 -4.26
CA GLN A 362 22.26 21.12 -4.82
C GLN A 362 21.32 20.49 -5.85
N ALA A 363 21.82 19.58 -6.70
CA ALA A 363 20.97 18.86 -7.64
C ALA A 363 19.91 18.01 -6.93
N ALA A 364 20.27 17.35 -5.83
CA ALA A 364 19.31 16.62 -4.99
C ALA A 364 18.29 17.56 -4.33
N ARG A 365 18.73 18.71 -3.81
CA ARG A 365 17.86 19.76 -3.27
C ARG A 365 16.82 20.20 -4.29
N ASP A 366 17.24 20.55 -5.50
CA ASP A 366 16.34 21.05 -6.53
C ASP A 366 15.30 19.99 -6.93
N ALA A 367 15.69 18.72 -6.96
CA ALA A 367 14.78 17.61 -7.21
C ALA A 367 13.78 17.35 -6.05
N LEU A 368 14.13 17.64 -4.80
CA LEU A 368 13.18 17.60 -3.67
C LEU A 368 12.13 18.70 -3.78
N ILE A 369 12.53 19.91 -4.17
CA ILE A 369 11.60 21.01 -4.42
C ILE A 369 10.69 20.70 -5.60
N GLU A 370 11.25 20.18 -6.69
CA GLU A 370 10.46 19.70 -7.82
C GLU A 370 9.45 18.64 -7.38
N ALA A 371 9.86 17.68 -6.56
CA ALA A 371 8.95 16.67 -6.03
C ALA A 371 7.79 17.30 -5.25
N PHE A 372 8.06 18.28 -4.38
CA PHE A 372 7.02 19.01 -3.65
C PHE A 372 6.08 19.77 -4.61
N ASP A 373 6.63 20.46 -5.59
CA ASP A 373 5.89 21.33 -6.50
C ASP A 373 4.97 20.53 -7.45
N ARG A 374 5.32 19.27 -7.76
CA ARG A 374 4.46 18.31 -8.47
C ARG A 374 3.25 17.86 -7.64
N GLY A 375 3.30 18.02 -6.33
CA GLY A 375 2.20 17.77 -5.40
C GLY A 375 2.51 16.69 -4.36
N VAL A 376 1.48 16.32 -3.61
CA VAL A 376 1.56 15.29 -2.57
C VAL A 376 1.95 13.96 -3.21
N PRO A 377 2.89 13.17 -2.69
CA PRO A 377 3.24 11.83 -3.20
C PRO A 377 2.04 10.88 -3.29
N VAL A 378 2.11 9.85 -4.15
CA VAL A 378 1.08 8.80 -4.20
C VAL A 378 1.24 7.85 -3.02
N PHE A 379 2.50 7.53 -2.70
CA PHE A 379 2.86 6.64 -1.62
C PHE A 379 3.12 7.41 -0.34
N THR A 380 2.63 6.90 0.78
CA THR A 380 2.82 7.54 2.10
C THR A 380 4.28 7.54 2.52
N LEU A 381 5.03 6.51 2.11
CA LEU A 381 6.48 6.48 2.25
C LEU A 381 7.14 7.68 1.56
N GLY A 382 6.62 8.10 0.41
CA GLY A 382 7.07 9.30 -0.29
C GLY A 382 6.92 10.56 0.56
N LEU A 383 5.79 10.73 1.25
CA LEU A 383 5.61 11.88 2.14
C LEU A 383 6.66 11.90 3.27
N SER A 384 6.92 10.75 3.90
CA SER A 384 7.96 10.63 4.92
C SER A 384 9.36 10.94 4.37
N ARG A 385 9.69 10.42 3.19
CA ARG A 385 10.99 10.67 2.53
C ARG A 385 11.14 12.13 2.10
N LEU A 386 10.08 12.78 1.65
CA LEU A 386 10.09 14.20 1.30
C LEU A 386 10.38 15.06 2.54
N ILE A 387 9.72 14.78 3.67
CA ILE A 387 9.97 15.46 4.94
C ILE A 387 11.44 15.29 5.37
N HIS A 388 11.96 14.07 5.34
CA HIS A 388 13.35 13.81 5.69
C HIS A 388 14.32 14.51 4.72
N GLY A 389 14.11 14.37 3.41
CA GLY A 389 14.98 14.99 2.40
C GLY A 389 15.01 16.52 2.50
N LEU A 390 13.86 17.18 2.66
CA LEU A 390 13.81 18.63 2.84
C LEU A 390 14.48 19.09 4.14
N SER A 391 14.48 18.26 5.19
CA SER A 391 15.13 18.58 6.46
C SER A 391 16.66 18.58 6.41
N GLU A 392 17.26 18.02 5.36
CA GLU A 392 18.71 18.08 5.11
C GLU A 392 19.18 19.46 4.63
N PHE A 393 18.25 20.42 4.43
CA PHE A 393 18.50 21.77 3.94
C PHE A 393 17.88 22.85 4.87
N PRO A 394 18.27 22.91 6.16
CA PRO A 394 17.64 23.81 7.14
C PRO A 394 17.93 25.30 6.89
N GLU A 395 19.02 25.61 6.17
CA GLU A 395 19.44 26.98 5.85
C GLU A 395 18.75 27.53 4.58
N ASP A 396 17.99 26.70 3.87
CA ASP A 396 17.30 27.08 2.64
C ASP A 396 15.83 27.41 2.92
N PRO A 397 15.41 28.69 2.84
CA PRO A 397 14.04 29.09 3.14
C PRO A 397 13.00 28.35 2.29
N ALA A 398 13.32 28.05 1.02
CA ALA A 398 12.38 27.38 0.13
C ALA A 398 12.16 25.91 0.54
N CYS A 399 13.16 25.25 1.12
CA CYS A 399 13.02 23.92 1.70
C CYS A 399 12.28 23.96 3.03
N VAL A 400 12.56 24.95 3.88
CA VAL A 400 11.91 25.13 5.19
C VAL A 400 10.40 25.33 5.02
N ASP A 401 9.96 26.22 4.13
CA ASP A 401 8.54 26.50 3.90
C ASP A 401 7.77 25.26 3.41
N ARG A 402 8.41 24.46 2.54
CA ARG A 402 7.85 23.21 2.00
C ARG A 402 7.83 22.10 3.03
N LEU A 403 8.87 22.02 3.86
CA LEU A 403 8.96 21.08 4.97
C LEU A 403 7.84 21.32 5.97
N GLU A 404 7.53 22.58 6.29
CA GLU A 404 6.41 22.92 7.17
C GLU A 404 5.07 22.42 6.62
N GLN A 405 4.78 22.69 5.34
CA GLN A 405 3.56 22.22 4.69
C GLN A 405 3.46 20.69 4.65
N ALA A 406 4.56 20.01 4.30
CA ALA A 406 4.60 18.55 4.28
C ALA A 406 4.38 17.94 5.67
N ARG A 407 4.97 18.53 6.72
CA ARG A 407 4.75 18.12 8.12
C ARG A 407 3.30 18.32 8.55
N ARG A 408 2.72 19.49 8.28
CA ARG A 408 1.31 19.78 8.59
C ARG A 408 0.37 18.77 7.94
N LEU A 409 0.57 18.46 6.66
CA LEU A 409 -0.24 17.46 5.96
C LEU A 409 -0.02 16.06 6.55
N SER A 410 1.21 15.70 6.93
CA SER A 410 1.51 14.39 7.50
C SER A 410 0.75 14.08 8.79
N TRP A 411 0.36 15.10 9.57
CA TRP A 411 -0.50 14.93 10.75
C TRP A 411 -1.92 14.50 10.42
N ARG A 412 -2.32 14.63 9.15
CA ARG A 412 -3.62 14.23 8.62
C ARG A 412 -3.55 12.97 7.78
N VAL A 413 -2.36 12.41 7.55
CA VAL A 413 -2.16 11.21 6.73
C VAL A 413 -2.02 9.97 7.61
N ASP A 414 -2.71 8.88 7.27
CA ASP A 414 -2.46 7.60 7.92
C ASP A 414 -1.13 7.02 7.42
N MET A 415 -0.09 7.18 8.24
CA MET A 415 1.28 6.76 7.89
C MET A 415 1.47 5.23 7.84
N ARG A 416 0.46 4.45 8.23
CA ARG A 416 0.47 2.98 8.17
C ARG A 416 0.03 2.45 6.81
N GLU A 417 -0.67 3.26 6.02
CA GLU A 417 -1.14 2.86 4.70
C GLU A 417 -0.03 3.01 3.65
N PRO A 418 0.08 2.09 2.68
CA PRO A 418 1.05 2.21 1.59
C PRO A 418 0.78 3.43 0.70
N PHE A 419 -0.49 3.84 0.57
CA PHE A 419 -0.95 4.95 -0.24
C PHE A 419 -1.47 6.10 0.62
N VAL A 420 -1.34 7.33 0.13
CA VAL A 420 -1.75 8.51 0.88
C VAL A 420 -3.27 8.54 1.08
N VAL A 421 -3.67 8.42 2.35
CA VAL A 421 -5.05 8.62 2.83
C VAL A 421 -5.05 9.85 3.74
N VAL A 422 -5.75 10.93 3.33
CA VAL A 422 -5.81 12.19 4.07
C VAL A 422 -7.14 12.29 4.81
N ALA A 423 -7.11 12.42 6.13
CA ALA A 423 -8.27 12.77 6.93
C ALA A 423 -8.58 14.27 6.81
N LEU A 424 -9.81 14.59 6.39
CA LEU A 424 -10.29 15.96 6.30
C LEU A 424 -10.85 16.43 7.63
N HIS A 425 -11.03 17.75 7.78
CA HIS A 425 -11.78 18.27 8.91
C HIS A 425 -13.25 17.86 8.78
N GLY A 426 -13.78 17.14 9.77
CA GLY A 426 -15.23 17.10 9.95
C GLY A 426 -15.72 18.51 10.28
N LYS A 427 -16.93 18.89 9.84
CA LYS A 427 -17.52 20.16 10.28
C LYS A 427 -17.63 20.12 11.81
N PRO A 428 -17.04 21.08 12.55
CA PRO A 428 -17.41 21.26 13.95
C PRO A 428 -18.91 21.59 14.01
N GLN A 429 -19.58 21.02 15.01
CA GLN A 429 -21.01 21.22 15.28
C GLN A 429 -21.36 22.69 15.48
#